data_AF-A0A2E7T7W5-F1
#
_entry.id   AF-A0A2E7T7W5-F1
#
_cell.length_a   1.000
_cell.length_b   1.000
_cell.length_c   1.000
_cell.angle_alpha   90.00
_cell.angle_beta   90.00
_cell.angle_gamma   90.00
#
_symmetry.space_group_name_H-M   'P 1'
#
loop_
_entity.id
_entity.type
_entity.pdbx_description
1 polymer ?
#
loop_
_entity_poly.entity_id
_entity_poly.type
_entity_poly.pdbx_seq_one_letter_code
_entity_poly.pdbx_strand_id
1 'polypeptide(L)'
;MDLLYFVLCAFGITQIIVYGSIFDRIRPTCGEMGKLFHCTMCMGFWVGVFLLGINRYTELFTFEYNIVNFLLLGSLSSGTSYILSELFGDCGIKVSLNNSGGSENG
;
A
#
# COMPACT_ATOMS: atom_id res chain seq x y z
N MET A 1 14.48 7.61 -9.85
CA MET A 1 14.07 8.04 -8.49
C MET A 1 12.56 8.10 -8.35
N ASP A 2 11.89 8.36 -9.47
CA ASP A 2 10.44 8.49 -9.63
C ASP A 2 9.66 7.29 -9.11
N LEU A 3 10.15 6.07 -9.40
CA LEU A 3 9.49 4.84 -9.00
C LEU A 3 9.50 4.64 -7.47
N LEU A 4 10.61 5.02 -6.81
CA LEU A 4 10.75 4.89 -5.37
C LEU A 4 9.82 5.88 -4.65
N TYR A 5 9.82 7.13 -5.07
CA TYR A 5 8.89 8.11 -4.53
C TYR A 5 7.42 7.78 -4.85
N PHE A 6 7.13 7.26 -6.04
CA PHE A 6 5.80 6.76 -6.39
C PHE A 6 5.33 5.70 -5.40
N VAL A 7 6.18 4.70 -5.12
CA VAL A 7 5.88 3.64 -4.15
C VAL A 7 5.69 4.21 -2.74
N LEU A 8 6.55 5.12 -2.30
CA LEU A 8 6.42 5.73 -0.97
C LEU A 8 5.14 6.58 -0.83
N CYS A 9 4.81 7.38 -1.84
CA CYS A 9 3.58 8.18 -1.85
C CYS A 9 2.33 7.29 -1.94
N ALA A 10 2.34 6.29 -2.81
CA ALA A 10 1.24 5.35 -2.95
C ALA A 10 1.01 4.55 -1.65
N PHE A 11 2.10 4.09 -1.01
CA PHE A 11 2.05 3.43 0.29
C PHE A 11 1.49 4.37 1.36
N GLY A 12 2.04 5.58 1.49
CA GLY A 12 1.61 6.55 2.50
C GLY A 12 0.13 6.89 2.39
N ILE A 13 -0.37 7.12 1.17
CA ILE A 13 -1.79 7.40 0.94
C ILE A 13 -2.65 6.16 1.26
N THR A 14 -2.21 4.97 0.83
CA THR A 14 -2.93 3.72 1.13
C THR A 14 -3.03 3.48 2.63
N GLN A 15 -1.96 3.70 3.39
CA GLN A 15 -1.96 3.57 4.84
C GLN A 15 -2.87 4.59 5.53
N ILE A 16 -2.90 5.85 5.07
CA ILE A 16 -3.80 6.87 5.61
C ILE A 16 -5.27 6.49 5.36
N ILE A 17 -5.59 5.92 4.20
CA ILE A 17 -6.97 5.49 3.88
C ILE A 17 -7.36 4.22 4.65
N VAL A 18 -6.44 3.28 4.83
CA VAL A 18 -6.71 1.96 5.42
C VAL A 18 -6.60 1.96 6.96
N TYR A 19 -5.75 2.79 7.54
CA TYR A 19 -5.50 2.81 8.99
C TYR A 19 -5.70 4.19 9.64
N GLY A 20 -5.83 5.25 8.85
CA GLY A 20 -6.02 6.59 9.40
C GLY A 20 -7.41 6.80 9.97
N SER A 21 -7.49 7.08 11.28
CA SER A 21 -8.76 7.35 11.97
C SER A 21 -9.52 8.57 11.44
N ILE A 22 -8.84 9.45 10.70
CA ILE A 22 -9.44 10.60 10.02
C ILE A 22 -10.51 10.16 9.01
N PHE A 23 -10.32 9.00 8.38
CA PHE A 23 -11.24 8.44 7.40
C PHE A 23 -12.31 7.51 8.01
N ASP A 24 -12.33 7.31 9.34
CA ASP A 24 -13.33 6.47 9.99
C ASP A 24 -14.76 6.98 9.78
N ARG A 25 -14.93 8.29 9.62
CA ARG A 25 -16.25 8.91 9.39
C ARG A 25 -16.77 8.71 7.97
N ILE A 26 -15.89 8.51 6.98
CA ILE A 26 -16.27 8.34 5.58
C ILE A 26 -16.19 6.88 5.11
N ARG A 27 -15.52 6.02 5.90
CA ARG A 27 -15.48 4.57 5.67
C ARG A 27 -16.85 3.96 6.01
N PRO A 28 -17.58 3.40 5.01
CA PRO A 28 -18.76 2.62 5.31
C PRO A 28 -18.37 1.26 5.89
N THR A 29 -18.68 1.02 7.16
CA THR A 29 -18.40 -0.25 7.86
C THR A 29 -19.29 -1.41 7.38
N CYS A 30 -20.30 -1.14 6.54
CA CYS A 30 -21.27 -2.13 6.09
C CYS A 30 -21.45 -2.07 4.55
N GLY A 31 -21.18 -3.19 3.86
CA GLY A 31 -21.38 -3.35 2.40
C GLY A 31 -20.13 -3.88 1.65
N GLU A 32 -20.27 -4.24 0.38
CA GLU A 32 -19.13 -4.68 -0.47
C GLU A 32 -18.03 -3.62 -0.60
N MET A 33 -18.41 -2.34 -0.62
CA MET A 33 -17.47 -1.22 -0.64
C MET A 33 -16.62 -1.17 0.64
N GLY A 34 -17.17 -1.59 1.78
CA GLY A 34 -16.43 -1.67 3.05
C GLY A 34 -15.30 -2.71 3.03
N LYS A 35 -15.46 -3.81 2.29
CA LYS A 35 -14.37 -4.80 2.09
C LYS A 35 -13.22 -4.24 1.28
N LEU A 36 -13.49 -3.35 0.32
CA LEU A 36 -12.45 -2.69 -0.46
C LEU A 36 -11.61 -1.76 0.43
N PHE A 37 -12.24 -0.96 1.31
CA PHE A 37 -11.52 -0.07 2.25
C PHE A 37 -10.74 -0.82 3.33
N HIS A 38 -11.09 -2.07 3.63
CA HIS A 38 -10.32 -2.91 4.55
C HIS A 38 -9.17 -3.67 3.87
N CYS A 39 -9.16 -3.77 2.54
CA CYS A 39 -8.15 -4.51 1.81
C CYS A 39 -7.06 -3.57 1.30
N THR A 40 -5.88 -3.60 1.95
CA THR A 40 -4.72 -2.78 1.58
C THR A 40 -4.25 -3.03 0.15
N MET A 41 -4.42 -4.25 -0.40
CA MET A 41 -4.14 -4.53 -1.81
C MET A 41 -5.08 -3.80 -2.76
N CYS A 42 -6.38 -3.88 -2.52
CA CYS A 42 -7.38 -3.26 -3.39
C CYS A 42 -7.24 -1.73 -3.36
N MET A 43 -7.11 -1.15 -2.17
CA MET A 43 -6.88 0.29 -2.04
C MET A 43 -5.52 0.69 -2.62
N GLY A 44 -4.46 -0.10 -2.41
CA GLY A 44 -3.15 0.14 -3.00
C GLY A 44 -3.17 0.15 -4.53
N PHE A 45 -3.93 -0.74 -5.16
CA PHE A 45 -4.13 -0.74 -6.61
C PHE A 45 -4.80 0.55 -7.09
N TRP A 46 -5.93 0.93 -6.47
CA TRP A 46 -6.68 2.14 -6.83
C TRP A 46 -5.87 3.43 -6.58
N VAL A 47 -5.10 3.49 -5.50
CA VAL A 47 -4.21 4.61 -5.21
C VAL A 47 -3.08 4.70 -6.24
N GLY A 48 -2.50 3.58 -6.70
CA GLY A 48 -1.49 3.58 -7.74
C GLY A 48 -2.03 4.07 -9.10
N VAL A 49 -3.24 3.62 -9.46
CA VAL A 49 -4.00 4.08 -10.64
C VAL A 49 -4.30 5.58 -10.53
N PHE A 50 -4.72 6.04 -9.35
CA PHE A 50 -4.99 7.45 -9.08
C PHE A 50 -3.73 8.32 -9.20
N LEU A 51 -2.60 7.89 -8.60
CA LEU A 51 -1.32 8.59 -8.69
C LEU A 51 -0.84 8.74 -10.14
N LEU A 52 -1.05 7.71 -10.96
CA LEU A 52 -0.73 7.78 -12.38
C LEU A 52 -1.65 8.78 -13.12
N GLY A 53 -2.93 8.86 -12.74
CA GLY A 53 -3.87 9.85 -13.28
C GLY A 53 -3.50 11.31 -12.95
N ILE A 54 -2.99 11.56 -11.74
CA ILE A 54 -2.55 12.90 -11.31
C ILE A 54 -1.11 13.21 -11.72
N ASN A 55 -0.39 12.27 -12.33
CA ASN A 55 1.01 12.42 -12.76
C ASN A 55 1.23 13.67 -13.63
N ARG A 56 0.22 14.09 -14.41
CA ARG A 56 0.29 15.29 -15.26
C ARG A 56 0.23 16.61 -14.47
N TYR A 57 -0.23 16.57 -13.22
CA TYR A 57 -0.34 17.72 -12.33
C TYR A 57 0.82 17.81 -11.33
N THR A 58 1.75 16.85 -11.34
CA THR A 58 2.88 16.80 -10.40
C THR A 58 4.18 16.53 -11.15
N GLU A 59 5.21 17.36 -10.94
CA GLU A 59 6.55 17.14 -11.50
C GLU A 59 7.34 16.07 -10.72
N LEU A 60 6.75 15.52 -9.65
CA LEU A 60 7.45 14.62 -8.73
C LEU A 60 7.78 13.27 -9.37
N PHE A 61 6.90 12.79 -10.27
CA PHE A 61 7.09 11.58 -11.07
C PHE A 61 6.56 11.87 -12.46
N THR A 62 7.29 11.58 -13.52
CA THR A 62 6.79 11.69 -14.91
C THR A 62 6.81 10.31 -15.56
N PHE A 63 5.65 9.67 -15.63
CA PHE A 63 5.50 8.35 -16.26
C PHE A 63 4.68 8.46 -17.55
N GLU A 64 5.04 7.65 -18.54
CA GLU A 64 4.30 7.59 -19.79
C GLU A 64 2.90 6.99 -19.55
N TYR A 65 1.88 7.68 -20.06
CA TYR A 65 0.49 7.25 -19.97
C TYR A 65 0.22 6.12 -20.96
N ASN A 66 0.57 4.90 -20.55
CA ASN A 66 0.24 3.69 -21.27
C ASN A 66 -0.68 2.81 -20.41
N ILE A 67 -1.63 2.12 -21.03
CA ILE A 67 -2.51 1.15 -20.35
C ILE A 67 -1.68 0.07 -19.64
N VAL A 68 -0.57 -0.33 -20.24
CA VAL A 68 0.38 -1.28 -19.65
C VAL A 68 1.01 -0.71 -18.37
N ASN A 69 1.40 0.56 -18.40
CA ASN A 69 1.92 1.26 -17.21
C ASN A 69 0.86 1.39 -16.11
N PHE A 70 -0.41 1.63 -16.47
CA PHE A 70 -1.52 1.66 -15.52
C PHE A 70 -1.62 0.36 -14.73
N LEU A 71 -1.60 -0.78 -15.44
CA LEU A 71 -1.69 -2.08 -14.80
C LEU A 71 -0.42 -2.41 -14.00
N LEU A 72 0.78 -2.17 -14.55
CA LEU A 72 2.04 -2.43 -13.86
C LEU A 72 2.21 -1.58 -12.60
N LEU A 73 1.97 -0.27 -12.67
CA LEU A 73 2.09 0.64 -11.53
C LEU A 73 1.01 0.38 -10.47
N GLY A 74 -0.22 0.06 -10.88
CA GLY A 74 -1.27 -0.38 -9.97
C GLY A 74 -0.90 -1.69 -9.26
N SER A 75 -0.39 -2.68 -10.01
CA SER A 75 0.06 -3.97 -9.45
C SER A 75 1.25 -3.81 -8.52
N LEU A 76 2.20 -2.95 -8.89
CA LEU A 76 3.40 -2.66 -8.13
C LEU A 76 3.05 -1.92 -6.82
N SER A 77 2.12 -0.97 -6.87
CA SER A 77 1.56 -0.32 -5.69
C SER A 77 0.82 -1.31 -4.76
N SER A 78 0.02 -2.21 -5.34
CA SER A 78 -0.67 -3.27 -4.58
C SER A 78 0.30 -4.21 -3.88
N GLY A 79 1.33 -4.69 -4.60
CA GLY A 79 2.33 -5.61 -4.05
C GLY A 79 3.18 -4.95 -2.96
N THR A 80 3.63 -3.72 -3.20
CA THR A 80 4.40 -2.96 -2.20
C THR A 80 3.57 -2.63 -0.96
N SER A 81 2.32 -2.19 -1.13
CA SER A 81 1.43 -1.89 0.00
C SER A 81 1.11 -3.13 0.83
N TYR A 82 0.93 -4.30 0.19
CA TYR A 82 0.76 -5.57 0.90
C TYR A 82 2.00 -5.98 1.70
N ILE A 83 3.17 -5.98 1.05
CA ILE A 83 4.44 -6.35 1.69
C ILE A 83 4.73 -5.42 2.87
N LEU A 84 4.51 -4.11 2.71
CA LEU A 84 4.73 -3.16 3.80
C LEU A 84 3.67 -3.28 4.89
N SER A 85 2.38 -3.50 4.58
CA SER A 85 1.37 -3.76 5.62
C SER A 85 1.70 -5.01 6.44
N GLU A 86 2.21 -6.07 5.79
CA GLU A 86 2.63 -7.29 6.48
C GLU A 86 3.90 -7.06 7.33
N LEU A 87 4.82 -6.21 6.87
CA LEU A 87 6.00 -5.79 7.64
C LEU A 87 5.64 -4.92 8.85
N PHE A 88 4.66 -4.02 8.74
CA PHE A 88 4.28 -3.04 9.76
C PHE A 88 2.97 -3.41 10.49
N GLY A 89 2.61 -4.70 10.55
CA GLY A 89 1.32 -5.15 11.09
C GLY A 89 1.01 -4.67 12.52
N ASP A 90 -0.27 -4.74 12.90
CA ASP A 90 -0.89 -4.18 14.13
C ASP A 90 -0.28 -4.64 15.49
N CYS A 91 0.78 -5.47 15.48
CA CYS A 91 1.52 -5.91 16.67
C CYS A 91 3.04 -5.61 16.60
N GLY A 92 3.51 -4.86 15.60
CA GLY A 92 4.93 -4.52 15.39
C GLY A 92 5.57 -5.23 14.19
N ILE A 93 6.88 -5.00 13.98
CA ILE A 93 7.68 -5.65 12.94
C ILE A 93 7.69 -7.17 13.16
N LYS A 94 7.02 -7.93 12.29
CA LYS A 94 7.17 -9.39 12.18
C LYS A 94 8.49 -9.71 11.46
N VAL A 95 9.61 -9.36 12.08
CA VAL A 95 10.85 -10.09 11.80
C VAL A 95 10.71 -11.40 12.55
N SER A 96 10.25 -12.45 11.84
CA SER A 96 10.58 -13.82 12.26
C SER A 96 12.09 -13.97 12.10
N LEU A 97 12.85 -13.51 13.10
CA LEU A 97 14.17 -14.04 13.41
C LEU A 97 13.92 -15.50 13.74
N ASN A 98 13.95 -16.35 12.72
CA ASN A 98 14.18 -17.77 12.90
C ASN A 98 15.62 -17.91 13.40
N ASN A 99 15.82 -17.64 14.69
CA ASN A 99 17.05 -17.93 15.37
C ASN A 99 17.12 -19.45 15.54
N SER A 100 17.60 -20.13 14.49
CA SER A 100 18.22 -21.43 14.63
C SER A 100 19.54 -21.26 15.40
N GLY A 101 19.43 -21.04 16.71
CA GLY A 101 20.54 -20.87 17.65
C GLY A 101 20.07 -21.28 19.04
N GLY A 102 20.63 -22.37 19.55
CA GLY A 102 20.08 -23.18 20.63
C GLY A 102 20.15 -22.64 22.06
N SER A 103 19.38 -23.29 22.94
CA SER A 103 19.64 -23.61 24.36
C SER A 103 18.48 -24.49 24.83
N GLU A 104 18.68 -25.80 24.98
CA GLU A 104 19.02 -26.45 26.25
C GLU A 104 17.94 -26.28 27.34
N ASN A 105 17.17 -27.37 27.47
CA ASN A 105 16.51 -27.94 28.64
C ASN A 105 16.56 -27.16 29.97
N GLY A 106 15.38 -26.92 30.53
CA GLY A 106 15.13 -26.67 31.95
C GLY A 106 13.75 -27.15 32.34
#